data_AF-A0AAT9GCM7-F1
#
_entry.id   AF-A0AAT9GCM7-F1
#
_cell.length_a   1.000
_cell.length_b   1.000
_cell.length_c   1.000
_cell.angle_alpha   90.00
_cell.angle_beta   90.00
_cell.angle_gamma   90.00
#
_symmetry.space_group_name_H-M   'P 1'
#
loop_
_entity.id
_entity.type
_entity.pdbx_description
1 polymer ?
#
loop_
_entity_poly.entity_id
_entity_poly.type
_entity_poly.pdbx_seq_one_letter_code
_entity_poly.pdbx_strand_id
1 'polypeptide(L)' 'MLNLYPVNMDKKKVIIYTDGACSGNPGPGGWAAVVMYENKSVFIKKRISGGENK' A
#
# COMPACT_ATOMS: atom_id res chain seq x y z
N MET A 1 4.17 -24.86 26.41
CA MET A 1 3.26 -24.80 25.25
C MET A 1 4.03 -24.26 24.07
N LEU A 2 4.54 -25.15 23.21
CA LEU A 2 5.19 -24.78 21.95
C LEU A 2 4.09 -24.50 20.92
N ASN A 3 4.14 -23.33 20.28
CA ASN A 3 3.18 -22.95 19.23
C ASN A 3 3.29 -23.89 18.03
N LEU A 4 2.25 -24.71 17.80
CA LEU A 4 2.16 -25.74 16.75
C LEU A 4 1.47 -25.25 15.46
N TYR A 5 1.51 -23.95 15.14
CA TYR A 5 0.96 -23.46 13.88
C TYR A 5 2.11 -23.17 12.90
N PRO A 6 2.25 -23.92 11.79
CA PRO A 6 3.16 -23.51 10.73
C PRO A 6 2.62 -22.20 10.14
N VAL A 7 3.25 -21.08 10.47
CA VAL A 7 3.05 -19.85 9.69
C VAL A 7 3.64 -20.13 8.33
N ASN A 8 2.78 -20.43 7.37
CA ASN A 8 3.16 -20.62 5.99
C ASN A 8 3.92 -19.36 5.54
N MET A 9 5.25 -19.50 5.37
CA MET A 9 6.19 -18.41 5.13
C MET A 9 6.06 -17.83 3.71
N ASP A 10 5.23 -18.44 2.86
CA ASP A 10 4.96 -18.06 1.47
C ASP A 10 3.99 -16.87 1.31
N LYS A 11 3.82 -16.01 2.33
CA LYS A 11 3.09 -14.76 2.17
C LYS A 11 4.00 -13.73 1.49
N LYS A 12 3.82 -13.53 0.17
CA LYS A 12 4.44 -12.41 -0.56
C LYS A 12 4.16 -11.10 0.17
N LYS A 13 5.22 -10.46 0.68
CA LYS A 13 5.12 -9.20 1.44
C LYS A 13 4.79 -8.06 0.49
N VAL A 14 3.70 -7.34 0.76
CA VAL A 14 3.33 -6.10 0.08
C VAL A 14 3.47 -4.96 1.09
N ILE A 15 4.21 -3.91 0.72
CA ILE A 15 4.37 -2.68 1.51
C ILE A 15 3.63 -1.57 0.75
N ILE A 16 2.75 -0.86 1.46
CA ILE A 16 2.00 0.25 0.89
C ILE A 16 2.28 1.49 1.72
N TYR A 17 2.80 2.54 1.09
CA TYR A 17 2.87 3.87 1.66
C TYR A 17 1.68 4.68 1.14
N THR A 18 0.96 5.36 2.02
CA THR A 18 -0.21 6.18 1.68
C THR A 18 -0.08 7.56 2.27
N ASP A 19 -0.57 8.57 1.56
CA ASP A 19 -0.70 9.93 2.07
C ASP A 19 -1.95 10.59 1.47
N GLY A 20 -2.48 11.59 2.19
CA GLY A 20 -3.69 12.31 1.81
C GLY A 20 -3.58 13.80 2.15
N ALA A 21 -4.14 14.64 1.28
CA ALA A 21 -4.16 16.08 1.45
C ALA A 21 -5.50 16.66 0.98
N CYS A 22 -5.80 17.88 1.43
CA CYS A 22 -7.06 18.58 1.14
C CYS A 22 -6.79 20.05 0.87
N SER A 23 -7.48 20.62 -0.12
CA SER A 23 -7.42 22.06 -0.47
C SER A 23 -8.35 22.88 0.43
N GLY A 24 -7.96 23.05 1.70
CA GLY A 24 -8.76 23.71 2.74
C GLY A 24 -9.13 22.76 3.89
N ASN A 25 -9.85 23.23 4.91
CA ASN A 25 -10.42 22.36 5.94
C ASN A 25 -11.80 22.90 6.37
N PRO A 26 -12.90 22.53 5.68
CA PRO A 26 -13.00 21.51 4.61
C PRO A 26 -12.60 22.02 3.23
N GLY A 27 -12.32 21.11 2.30
CA GLY A 27 -12.04 21.39 0.90
C GLY A 27 -11.94 20.12 0.06
N PRO A 28 -11.68 20.22 -1.25
CA PRO A 28 -11.50 19.05 -2.10
C PRO A 28 -10.29 18.20 -1.68
N GLY A 29 -10.51 16.89 -1.52
CA GLY A 29 -9.52 15.92 -1.06
C GLY A 29 -8.81 15.16 -2.18
N GLY A 30 -7.57 14.75 -1.91
CA GLY A 30 -6.75 13.89 -2.77
C GLY A 30 -5.95 12.87 -1.95
N TRP A 31 -5.56 11.78 -2.60
CA TRP A 31 -4.77 10.71 -1.99
C TRP A 31 -3.75 10.14 -2.98
N ALA A 32 -2.67 9.59 -2.43
CA ALA A 32 -1.68 8.84 -3.19
C ALA A 32 -1.24 7.59 -2.42
N ALA A 33 -0.88 6.55 -3.18
CA ALA A 33 -0.24 5.38 -2.62
C ALA A 33 0.92 4.88 -3.49
N VAL A 34 1.94 4.35 -2.83
CA VAL A 34 3.07 3.63 -3.43
C VAL A 34 3.00 2.19 -2.96
N VAL A 35 2.72 1.27 -3.88
CA VAL A 35 2.65 -0.17 -3.63
C VAL A 35 3.95 -0.80 -4.05
N MET A 36 4.61 -1.48 -3.12
CA MET A 36 5.87 -2.18 -3.31
C MET A 36 5.68 -3.66 -2.99
N TYR A 37 6.01 -4.54 -3.93
CA TYR A 37 5.93 -5.98 -3.72
C TYR A 37 7.00 -6.71 -4.52
N GLU A 38 7.42 -7.87 -4.02
CA GLU A 38 8.32 -8.76 -4.72
C GLU A 38 7.52 -9.74 -5.58
N ASN A 39 7.85 -9.83 -6.86
CA ASN A 39 7.28 -10.81 -7.77
C ASN A 39 8.37 -11.73 -8.30
N LYS A 40 8.40 -12.95 -7.80
CA LYS A 40 9.41 -13.98 -8.10
C LYS A 40 10.80 -13.51 -7.69
N SER A 41 11.47 -12.73 -8.56
CA SER A 41 12.84 -12.24 -8.35
C SER A 41 12.98 -10.76 -8.72
N VAL A 42 11.86 -10.05 -8.91
CA VAL A 42 11.83 -8.64 -9.29
C VAL A 42 11.06 -7.84 -8.26
N PHE A 43 11.60 -6.71 -7.83
CA PHE A 43 10.89 -5.72 -7.02
C PHE A 43 10.03 -4.83 -7.92
N ILE A 44 8.72 -4.83 -7.69
CA ILE A 44 7.76 -4.01 -8.42
C ILE A 44 7.34 -2.82 -7.55
N LYS A 45 7.32 -1.63 -8.16
CA LYS A 45 6.82 -0.39 -7.56
C LYS A 45 5.70 0.19 -8.42
N LYS A 46 4.49 0.25 -7.90
CA LYS A 46 3.34 0.90 -8.55
C LYS A 46 2.93 2.15 -7.78
N ARG A 47 2.65 3.24 -8.50
CA ARG A 47 2.08 4.46 -7.93
C ARG A 47 0.62 4.57 -8.36
N ILE A 48 -0.27 4.87 -7.43
CA ILE A 48 -1.68 5.15 -7.67
C ILE A 48 -2.06 6.42 -6.93
N SER A 49 -3.03 7.16 -7.46
CA SER A 49 -3.54 8.38 -6.84
C SER A 49 -4.96 8.62 -7.29
N GLY A 50 -5.71 9.33 -6.47
CA GLY A 50 -7.07 9.76 -6.76
C GLY A 50 -7.36 11.07 -6.06
N GLY A 51 -8.51 11.66 -6.37
CA GLY A 51 -8.99 12.86 -5.73
C GLY A 51 -10.38 13.19 -6.23
N GLU A 52 -11.05 14.07 -5.52
CA GLU A 52 -12.34 14.58 -5.97
C GLU A 52 -12.14 15.32 -7.31
N ASN A 53 -12.96 14.98 -8.30
CA ASN A 53 -12.88 15.46 -9.70
C ASN A 53 -11.72 14.88 -10.55
N LYS A 54 -11.17 13.72 -10.17
CA LYS A 54 -10.16 12.99 -10.94
C LYS A 54 -10.73 11.77 -11.66
#